data_AF-A0A936TDE5-F1
#
_entry.id   AF-A0A936TDE5-F1
#
_cell.length_a   1.000
_cell.length_b   1.000
_cell.length_c   1.000
_cell.angle_alpha   90.00
_cell.angle_beta   90.00
_cell.angle_gamma   90.00
#
_symmetry.space_group_name_H-M   'P 1'
#
loop_
_entity.id
_entity.type
_entity.pdbx_description
1 polymer ?
#
loop_
_entity_poly.entity_id
_entity_poly.type
_entity_poly.pdbx_seq_one_letter_code
_entity_poly.pdbx_strand_id
1 'polypeptide(L)'
;MADRDPVGAVPMIGGRSSGVGGPEPTGATAPSGAEPAGGARAPVGGAAPVRQPTSGDRARLLGLDGLRGVAASLIVVHHAANVSGAQRSAPFTQLAAVADVGVAVFFVLSGFVIYRPFAAAHADGAQVPEAVSFWWRRALRVLPAYWFALFGLWALGLNSFDSLGEVAAQASLTHVFSPGMAFSGISQSWSLSVELSFYAVVPLISWALRRRRAGGAAAAVSARREWAMVAALFATGYLVRLVLSLGEVTWGDSTLRGMSFLWLPTNIDLFAIGMAVAVFHARNFDGQGLTEHLRPRARAVSERLRTLSRAVGPWWLVAAALLAAYAYAVGPADFDVGYRGWFWERRQLTYGLIGLALVFPLSWRGGRGVTRRVLASSVGVWFGAFSYGLYLWHNSWIERVGTELAQPVPGLPAFLGTGPGNVWFPATLVVGFGLGLLCGAIGWFVVEEPTQRFRSPRWLPRRSGRRR
;
A
#
# COMPACT_ATOMS: atom_id res chain seq x y z
N MET A 1 17.68 61.99 6.07
CA MET A 1 17.79 60.72 5.33
C MET A 1 16.68 59.83 5.87
N ALA A 2 15.41 60.10 5.55
CA ALA A 2 14.66 59.72 4.34
C ALA A 2 14.63 58.19 4.18
N ASP A 3 13.51 57.45 4.11
CA ASP A 3 12.07 57.76 3.94
C ASP A 3 11.31 56.43 4.24
N ARG A 4 10.44 56.28 5.26
CA ARG A 4 8.96 56.41 5.32
C ARG A 4 8.11 55.74 4.22
N ASP A 5 7.64 54.52 4.51
CA ASP A 5 6.24 54.05 4.75
C ASP A 5 5.00 54.96 4.40
N PRO A 6 3.75 54.42 4.36
CA PRO A 6 2.92 54.21 3.16
C PRO A 6 1.56 54.98 3.19
N VAL A 7 0.56 54.51 2.41
CA VAL A 7 -0.93 54.78 2.46
C VAL A 7 -1.51 55.56 1.25
N GLY A 8 -2.62 55.03 0.69
CA GLY A 8 -3.81 55.88 0.46
C GLY A 8 -4.38 56.04 -0.97
N ALA A 9 -5.55 55.41 -1.17
CA ALA A 9 -6.78 55.97 -1.73
C ALA A 9 -6.95 56.35 -3.23
N VAL A 10 -8.13 55.93 -3.71
CA VAL A 10 -8.82 56.17 -5.00
C VAL A 10 -9.43 57.58 -5.03
N PRO A 11 -9.61 58.25 -6.21
CA PRO A 11 -10.97 58.49 -6.71
C PRO A 11 -11.16 58.55 -8.25
N MET A 12 -12.29 57.97 -8.69
CA MET A 12 -13.37 58.53 -9.54
C MET A 12 -13.07 59.52 -10.68
N ILE A 13 -13.42 59.11 -11.91
CA ILE A 13 -13.94 59.94 -13.02
C ILE A 13 -14.94 59.03 -13.77
N GLY A 14 -16.21 59.32 -14.08
CA GLY A 14 -16.90 60.60 -14.27
C GLY A 14 -17.24 60.78 -15.76
N GLY A 15 -18.46 60.46 -16.19
CA GLY A 15 -18.90 60.69 -17.58
C GLY A 15 -20.34 60.28 -17.85
N ARG A 16 -21.27 61.22 -17.69
CA ARG A 16 -22.73 61.12 -17.92
C ARG A 16 -23.11 61.40 -19.39
N SER A 17 -24.31 60.95 -19.74
CA SER A 17 -25.38 61.59 -20.57
C SER A 17 -25.91 60.64 -21.65
N SER A 18 -27.18 60.59 -22.07
CA SER A 18 -28.54 60.83 -21.52
C SER A 18 -29.48 60.84 -22.74
N GLY A 19 -30.73 60.36 -22.62
CA GLY A 19 -31.82 60.59 -23.59
C GLY A 19 -32.38 59.30 -24.21
N VAL A 20 -33.44 58.65 -23.70
CA VAL A 20 -34.88 58.99 -23.61
C VAL A 20 -35.68 58.69 -24.90
N GLY A 21 -36.73 57.85 -24.77
CA GLY A 21 -37.98 57.95 -25.55
C GLY A 21 -38.41 56.71 -26.35
N GLY A 22 -39.52 56.06 -25.98
CA GLY A 22 -40.26 55.06 -26.79
C GLY A 22 -41.05 55.70 -27.95
N PRO A 23 -42.09 55.08 -28.57
CA PRO A 23 -42.93 53.95 -28.12
C PRO A 23 -43.24 52.85 -29.18
N GLU A 24 -43.95 51.78 -28.77
CA GLU A 24 -44.75 50.83 -29.59
C GLU A 24 -45.98 51.53 -30.26
N PRO A 25 -46.86 50.92 -31.14
CA PRO A 25 -47.22 49.49 -31.31
C PRO A 25 -47.60 49.00 -32.76
N THR A 26 -48.10 47.75 -32.84
CA THR A 26 -49.10 47.15 -33.78
C THR A 26 -48.64 46.28 -34.96
N GLY A 27 -49.31 45.12 -35.13
CA GLY A 27 -49.40 44.39 -36.40
C GLY A 27 -49.45 42.86 -36.27
N ALA A 28 -50.66 42.30 -36.19
CA ALA A 28 -50.94 40.87 -36.13
C ALA A 28 -50.73 40.14 -37.49
N THR A 29 -50.39 38.85 -37.46
CA THR A 29 -50.99 37.76 -38.27
C THR A 29 -50.32 36.42 -37.97
N ALA A 30 -51.14 35.41 -37.60
CA ALA A 30 -50.79 33.99 -37.73
C ALA A 30 -51.23 33.50 -39.14
N PRO A 31 -50.69 32.39 -39.67
CA PRO A 31 -51.24 31.10 -39.25
C PRO A 31 -50.22 29.94 -39.11
N SER A 32 -50.68 28.98 -38.31
CA SER A 32 -50.23 27.59 -38.17
C SER A 32 -49.77 26.92 -39.47
N GLY A 33 -48.56 26.37 -39.45
CA GLY A 33 -48.05 25.39 -40.42
C GLY A 33 -47.10 24.42 -39.70
N ALA A 34 -47.46 23.14 -39.70
CA ALA A 34 -46.69 22.04 -39.11
C ALA A 34 -45.52 21.65 -40.01
N GLU A 35 -44.32 21.44 -39.45
CA GLU A 35 -43.20 20.71 -40.06
C GLU A 35 -42.20 20.19 -38.98
N PRO A 36 -41.32 19.21 -39.29
CA PRO A 36 -41.24 17.96 -38.52
C PRO A 36 -40.06 17.85 -37.56
N ALA A 37 -40.11 16.80 -36.73
CA ALA A 37 -39.09 16.41 -35.76
C ALA A 37 -37.66 16.34 -36.34
N GLY A 38 -36.88 17.39 -36.11
CA GLY A 38 -35.43 17.39 -36.26
C GLY A 38 -34.78 16.63 -35.12
N GLY A 39 -34.44 15.36 -35.35
CA GLY A 39 -33.66 14.54 -34.42
C GLY A 39 -32.29 15.16 -34.15
N ALA A 40 -32.11 15.76 -32.98
CA ALA A 40 -30.81 16.12 -32.46
C ALA A 40 -29.97 14.84 -32.26
N ARG A 41 -29.11 14.53 -33.23
CA ARG A 41 -28.05 13.53 -33.08
C ARG A 41 -27.15 13.96 -31.92
N ALA A 42 -27.23 13.24 -30.81
CA ALA A 42 -26.26 13.36 -29.73
C ALA A 42 -24.84 13.16 -30.30
N PRO A 43 -23.85 13.99 -29.93
CA PRO A 43 -22.48 13.80 -30.39
C PRO A 43 -21.95 12.48 -29.79
N VAL A 44 -21.85 11.47 -30.66
CA VAL A 44 -21.23 10.19 -30.35
C VAL A 44 -19.71 10.36 -30.35
N GLY A 45 -19.07 9.98 -29.24
CA GLY A 45 -17.70 9.48 -29.26
C GLY A 45 -16.58 10.50 -29.05
N GLY A 46 -16.66 11.31 -28.00
CA GLY A 46 -15.45 11.90 -27.39
C GLY A 46 -14.91 10.95 -26.33
N ALA A 47 -13.67 10.49 -26.46
CA ALA A 47 -12.98 9.79 -25.37
C ALA A 47 -13.07 10.68 -24.11
N ALA A 48 -13.67 10.16 -23.04
CA ALA A 48 -13.86 10.91 -21.81
C ALA A 48 -12.49 11.50 -21.38
N PRO A 49 -12.40 12.82 -21.13
CA PRO A 49 -11.14 13.43 -20.74
C PRO A 49 -10.62 12.73 -19.48
N VAL A 50 -9.32 12.43 -19.44
CA VAL A 50 -8.65 11.87 -18.26
C VAL A 50 -8.94 12.81 -17.10
N ARG A 51 -9.82 12.40 -16.18
CA ARG A 51 -10.23 13.22 -15.03
C ARG A 51 -8.99 13.51 -14.19
N GLN A 52 -8.64 14.80 -14.07
CA GLN A 52 -7.60 15.21 -13.13
C GLN A 52 -8.00 14.84 -11.70
N PRO A 53 -7.06 14.35 -10.88
CA PRO A 53 -7.35 13.96 -9.50
C PRO A 53 -7.84 15.14 -8.68
N THR A 54 -8.94 14.96 -7.95
CA THR A 54 -9.47 15.98 -7.04
C THR A 54 -8.52 16.22 -5.86
N SER A 55 -8.63 17.35 -5.17
CA SER A 55 -7.86 17.62 -3.94
C SER A 55 -8.03 16.49 -2.89
N GLY A 56 -9.23 15.92 -2.79
CA GLY A 56 -9.53 14.77 -1.93
C GLY A 56 -8.87 13.47 -2.38
N ASP A 57 -8.69 13.25 -3.69
CA ASP A 57 -7.93 12.11 -4.22
C ASP A 57 -6.44 12.25 -3.93
N ARG A 58 -5.88 13.46 -4.11
CA ARG A 58 -4.47 13.74 -3.79
C ARG A 58 -4.19 13.53 -2.31
N ALA A 59 -5.00 14.10 -1.42
CA ALA A 59 -4.84 13.94 0.03
C ALA A 59 -4.93 12.47 0.49
N ARG A 60 -5.76 11.64 -0.16
CA ARG A 60 -5.80 10.20 0.08
C ARG A 60 -4.50 9.53 -0.33
N LEU A 61 -4.02 9.78 -1.55
CA LEU A 61 -2.79 9.17 -2.06
C LEU A 61 -1.60 9.51 -1.15
N LEU A 62 -1.42 10.79 -0.81
CA LEU A 62 -0.36 11.24 0.10
C LEU A 62 -0.49 10.60 1.49
N GLY A 63 -1.71 10.45 2.01
CA GLY A 63 -1.93 9.77 3.30
C GLY A 63 -1.55 8.28 3.26
N LEU A 64 -1.85 7.58 2.16
CA LEU A 64 -1.47 6.18 1.98
C LEU A 64 0.04 6.02 1.76
N ASP A 65 0.68 6.95 1.06
CA ASP A 65 2.14 6.98 0.90
C ASP A 65 2.82 7.24 2.25
N GLY A 66 2.33 8.19 3.05
CA GLY A 66 2.81 8.41 4.41
C GLY A 66 2.66 7.18 5.30
N LEU A 67 1.57 6.42 5.16
CA LEU A 67 1.39 5.15 5.89
C LEU A 67 2.44 4.10 5.49
N ARG A 68 2.89 4.07 4.23
CA ARG A 68 4.03 3.21 3.81
C ARG A 68 5.32 3.61 4.53
N GLY A 69 5.55 4.92 4.69
CA GLY A 69 6.66 5.44 5.49
C GLY A 69 6.61 4.96 6.92
N VAL A 70 5.44 5.05 7.58
CA VAL A 70 5.23 4.53 8.94
C VAL A 70 5.48 3.02 9.01
N ALA A 71 4.95 2.25 8.06
CA ALA A 71 5.14 0.81 8.01
C ALA A 71 6.63 0.43 7.82
N ALA A 72 7.37 1.11 6.94
CA ALA A 72 8.81 0.91 6.77
C ALA A 72 9.58 1.23 8.06
N SER A 73 9.25 2.35 8.73
CA SER A 73 9.87 2.73 9.99
C SER A 73 9.65 1.70 11.10
N LEU A 74 8.47 1.09 11.18
CA LEU A 74 8.20 0.00 12.14
C LEU A 74 9.12 -1.20 11.87
N ILE A 75 9.42 -1.53 10.62
CA ILE A 75 10.35 -2.61 10.28
C ILE A 75 11.79 -2.29 10.67
N VAL A 76 12.24 -1.04 10.47
CA VAL A 76 13.55 -0.59 10.95
C VAL A 76 13.65 -0.76 12.47
N VAL A 77 12.59 -0.38 13.19
CA VAL A 77 12.50 -0.55 14.65
C VAL A 77 12.55 -2.02 15.06
N HIS A 78 11.82 -2.89 14.35
CA HIS A 78 11.83 -4.33 14.60
C HIS A 78 13.22 -4.95 14.44
N HIS A 79 13.89 -4.70 13.31
CA HIS A 79 15.22 -5.25 13.06
C HIS A 79 16.28 -4.69 14.01
N ALA A 80 16.21 -3.39 14.34
CA ALA A 80 17.09 -2.80 15.36
C ALA A 80 16.88 -3.50 16.72
N ALA A 81 15.65 -3.80 17.11
CA ALA A 81 15.36 -4.51 18.36
C ALA A 81 15.90 -5.93 18.35
N ASN A 82 15.72 -6.67 17.26
CA ASN A 82 16.22 -8.04 17.11
C ASN A 82 17.75 -8.11 17.23
N VAL A 83 18.47 -7.15 16.65
CA VAL A 83 19.94 -7.10 16.72
C VAL A 83 20.46 -6.63 18.07
N SER A 84 19.70 -5.80 18.80
CA SER A 84 20.17 -5.17 20.04
C SER A 84 20.08 -6.06 21.29
N GLY A 85 19.25 -7.12 21.25
CA GLY A 85 19.11 -8.09 22.34
C GLY A 85 18.37 -7.58 23.58
N ALA A 86 18.00 -8.50 24.48
CA ALA A 86 17.12 -8.24 25.63
C ALA A 86 17.80 -7.55 26.83
N GLN A 87 19.13 -7.59 26.95
CA GLN A 87 19.85 -7.05 28.12
C GLN A 87 20.01 -5.51 28.11
N ARG A 88 19.83 -4.86 26.95
CA ARG A 88 19.90 -3.39 26.79
C ARG A 88 18.69 -2.84 26.03
N SER A 89 17.59 -3.57 26.12
CA SER A 89 16.33 -3.22 25.53
C SER A 89 15.66 -2.12 26.37
N ALA A 90 15.40 -0.94 25.79
CA ALA A 90 14.59 0.14 26.36
C ALA A 90 13.19 -0.33 26.90
N PRO A 91 12.52 0.47 27.76
CA PRO A 91 11.22 0.10 28.37
C PRO A 91 10.08 -0.23 27.39
N PHE A 92 10.23 0.14 26.11
CA PHE A 92 9.25 -0.09 25.04
C PHE A 92 9.63 -1.25 24.11
N THR A 93 10.53 -2.14 24.52
CA THR A 93 11.05 -3.19 23.63
C THR A 93 10.12 -4.31 23.32
N GLN A 94 9.12 -4.56 24.16
CA GLN A 94 8.02 -5.45 23.78
C GLN A 94 7.28 -4.90 22.55
N LEU A 95 7.07 -3.58 22.48
CA LEU A 95 6.48 -2.92 21.30
C LEU A 95 7.42 -2.97 20.09
N ALA A 96 8.72 -2.74 20.30
CA ALA A 96 9.70 -2.80 19.22
C ALA A 96 9.83 -4.22 18.64
N ALA A 97 9.78 -5.24 19.49
CA ALA A 97 9.86 -6.65 19.09
C ALA A 97 8.66 -7.09 18.23
N VAL A 98 7.49 -6.46 18.38
CA VAL A 98 6.30 -6.74 17.56
C VAL A 98 6.04 -5.70 16.46
N ALA A 99 7.04 -4.86 16.16
CA ALA A 99 6.94 -3.85 15.11
C ALA A 99 6.99 -4.44 13.68
N ASP A 100 7.21 -5.75 13.54
CA ASP A 100 7.00 -6.53 12.30
C ASP A 100 5.55 -6.48 11.81
N VAL A 101 4.61 -5.98 12.62
CA VAL A 101 3.26 -5.55 12.17
C VAL A 101 3.31 -4.63 10.95
N GLY A 102 4.40 -3.88 10.75
CA GLY A 102 4.62 -3.08 9.53
C GLY A 102 4.46 -3.89 8.24
N VAL A 103 4.85 -5.16 8.21
CA VAL A 103 4.69 -6.04 7.03
C VAL A 103 3.21 -6.31 6.77
N ALA A 104 2.44 -6.60 7.81
CA ALA A 104 1.00 -6.80 7.67
C ALA A 104 0.29 -5.53 7.18
N VAL A 105 0.74 -4.34 7.62
CA VAL A 105 0.25 -3.06 7.11
C VAL A 105 0.54 -2.92 5.61
N PHE A 106 1.74 -3.30 5.15
CA PHE A 106 2.05 -3.33 3.71
C PHE A 106 1.11 -4.28 2.95
N PHE A 107 0.86 -5.49 3.44
CA PHE A 107 -0.02 -6.46 2.77
C PHE A 107 -1.48 -5.97 2.70
N VAL A 108 -2.03 -5.42 3.80
CA VAL A 108 -3.39 -4.84 3.79
C VAL A 108 -3.45 -3.64 2.84
N LEU A 109 -2.44 -2.76 2.87
CA LEU A 109 -2.38 -1.61 1.98
C LEU A 109 -2.29 -2.03 0.51
N SER A 110 -1.46 -3.03 0.20
CA SER A 110 -1.31 -3.63 -1.13
C SER A 110 -2.64 -4.25 -1.58
N GLY A 111 -3.32 -5.03 -0.73
CA GLY A 111 -4.66 -5.55 -1.00
C GLY A 111 -5.65 -4.46 -1.42
N PHE A 112 -5.66 -3.33 -0.69
CA PHE A 112 -6.53 -2.20 -1.01
C PHE A 112 -6.14 -1.49 -2.32
N VAL A 113 -4.90 -1.01 -2.41
CA VAL A 113 -4.44 -0.15 -3.53
C VAL A 113 -4.44 -0.90 -4.86
N ILE A 114 -4.01 -2.17 -4.84
CA ILE A 114 -3.87 -2.98 -6.05
C ILE A 114 -5.23 -3.40 -6.58
N TYR A 115 -6.14 -3.82 -5.70
CA TYR A 115 -7.43 -4.37 -6.12
C TYR A 115 -8.50 -3.30 -6.40
N ARG A 116 -8.38 -2.10 -5.83
CA ARG A 116 -9.33 -0.99 -6.04
C ARG A 116 -9.72 -0.73 -7.51
N PRO A 117 -8.80 -0.59 -8.49
CA PRO A 117 -9.20 -0.39 -9.89
C PRO A 117 -9.95 -1.59 -10.49
N PHE A 118 -9.66 -2.82 -10.03
CA PHE A 118 -10.41 -4.01 -10.45
C PHE A 118 -11.81 -4.01 -9.84
N ALA A 119 -11.94 -3.74 -8.54
CA ALA A 119 -13.22 -3.66 -7.84
C ALA A 119 -14.15 -2.58 -8.43
N ALA A 120 -13.60 -1.41 -8.77
CA ALA A 120 -14.36 -0.35 -9.45
C ALA A 120 -14.86 -0.81 -10.83
N ALA A 121 -14.00 -1.40 -11.65
CA ALA A 121 -14.38 -1.92 -12.96
C ALA A 121 -15.39 -3.09 -12.86
N HIS A 122 -15.27 -3.94 -11.85
CA HIS A 122 -16.23 -5.00 -11.56
C HIS A 122 -17.62 -4.46 -11.19
N ALA A 123 -17.67 -3.38 -10.40
CA ALA A 123 -18.91 -2.75 -9.98
C ALA A 123 -19.62 -2.05 -11.15
N ASP A 124 -18.89 -1.27 -11.95
CA ASP A 124 -19.44 -0.48 -13.04
C ASP A 124 -19.61 -1.27 -14.37
N GLY A 125 -19.18 -2.54 -14.40
CA GLY A 125 -19.12 -3.31 -15.65
C GLY A 125 -18.10 -2.75 -16.66
N ALA A 126 -17.14 -1.95 -16.19
CA ALA A 126 -16.15 -1.30 -17.01
C ALA A 126 -14.99 -2.25 -17.39
N GLN A 127 -14.09 -1.75 -18.24
CA GLN A 127 -12.90 -2.49 -18.61
C GLN A 127 -11.92 -2.58 -17.42
N VAL A 128 -11.58 -3.81 -17.02
CA VAL A 128 -10.55 -4.05 -16.00
C VAL A 128 -9.15 -3.71 -16.52
N PRO A 129 -8.20 -3.38 -15.62
CA PRO A 129 -6.80 -3.23 -16.00
C PRO A 129 -6.28 -4.44 -16.81
N GLU A 130 -5.60 -4.16 -17.91
CA GLU A 130 -5.01 -5.19 -18.77
C GLU A 130 -3.82 -5.86 -18.06
N ALA A 131 -3.76 -7.20 -18.10
CA ALA A 131 -2.88 -8.00 -17.25
C ALA A 131 -1.39 -7.74 -17.50
N VAL A 132 -0.94 -7.72 -18.77
CA VAL A 132 0.47 -7.53 -19.11
C VAL A 132 0.91 -6.11 -18.76
N SER A 133 0.12 -5.11 -19.16
CA SER A 133 0.29 -3.72 -18.71
C SER A 133 0.38 -3.58 -17.20
N PHE A 134 -0.47 -4.30 -16.47
CA PHE A 134 -0.49 -4.28 -15.01
C PHE A 134 0.79 -4.88 -14.43
N TRP A 135 1.16 -6.10 -14.83
CA TRP A 135 2.37 -6.77 -14.34
C TRP A 135 3.63 -5.98 -14.68
N TRP A 136 3.72 -5.42 -15.89
CA TRP A 136 4.84 -4.57 -16.30
C TRP A 136 5.02 -3.34 -15.40
N ARG A 137 3.93 -2.62 -15.09
CA ARG A 137 3.99 -1.47 -14.17
C ARG A 137 4.40 -1.87 -12.76
N ARG A 138 4.05 -3.08 -12.31
CA ARG A 138 4.47 -3.59 -11.00
C ARG A 138 5.93 -4.02 -11.00
N ALA A 139 6.37 -4.72 -12.04
CA ALA A 139 7.76 -5.08 -12.24
C ALA A 139 8.67 -3.84 -12.24
N LEU A 140 8.33 -2.81 -13.03
CA LEU A 140 9.09 -1.54 -13.05
C LEU A 140 9.06 -0.76 -11.73
N ARG A 141 8.06 -1.00 -10.87
CA ARG A 141 7.98 -0.33 -9.57
C ARG A 141 8.88 -1.00 -8.52
N VAL A 142 9.08 -2.32 -8.63
CA VAL A 142 9.70 -3.15 -7.59
C VAL A 142 11.11 -3.59 -8.02
N LEU A 143 11.23 -4.26 -9.17
CA LEU A 143 12.46 -4.98 -9.54
C LEU A 143 13.69 -4.08 -9.73
N PRO A 144 13.62 -2.90 -10.38
CA PRO A 144 14.83 -2.10 -10.57
C PRO A 144 15.50 -1.66 -9.28
N ALA A 145 14.74 -1.15 -8.30
CA ALA A 145 15.30 -0.74 -7.02
C ALA A 145 15.72 -1.94 -6.18
N TYR A 146 14.97 -3.05 -6.24
CA TYR A 146 15.37 -4.30 -5.60
C TYR A 146 16.71 -4.79 -6.12
N TRP A 147 16.90 -4.86 -7.45
CA TRP A 147 18.17 -5.28 -8.05
C TRP A 147 19.31 -4.32 -7.71
N PHE A 148 19.04 -3.01 -7.71
CA PHE A 148 20.02 -2.01 -7.28
C PHE A 148 20.48 -2.23 -5.84
N ALA A 149 19.55 -2.52 -4.92
CA ALA A 149 19.89 -2.86 -3.54
C ALA A 149 20.62 -4.21 -3.44
N LEU A 150 20.11 -5.24 -4.10
CA LEU A 150 20.66 -6.60 -4.04
C LEU A 150 22.12 -6.63 -4.49
N PHE A 151 22.42 -6.09 -5.67
CA PHE A 151 23.78 -6.06 -6.22
C PHE A 151 24.63 -4.96 -5.61
N GLY A 152 24.04 -3.87 -5.12
CA GLY A 152 24.75 -2.83 -4.39
C GLY A 152 25.27 -3.35 -3.05
N LEU A 153 24.46 -4.09 -2.30
CA LEU A 153 24.89 -4.77 -1.07
C LEU A 153 25.99 -5.79 -1.34
N TRP A 154 25.90 -6.52 -2.46
CA TRP A 154 26.94 -7.45 -2.90
C TRP A 154 28.26 -6.73 -3.20
N ALA A 155 28.21 -5.64 -3.95
CA ALA A 155 29.38 -4.81 -4.26
C ALA A 155 30.02 -4.18 -3.00
N LEU A 156 29.22 -3.92 -1.97
CA LEU A 156 29.69 -3.41 -0.67
C LEU A 156 30.19 -4.52 0.27
N GLY A 157 30.11 -5.80 -0.12
CA GLY A 157 30.45 -6.94 0.75
C GLY A 157 29.50 -7.12 1.93
N LEU A 158 28.27 -6.60 1.83
CA LEU A 158 27.22 -6.72 2.85
C LEU A 158 26.29 -7.91 2.63
N ASN A 159 26.40 -8.58 1.48
CA ASN A 159 25.87 -9.92 1.24
C ASN A 159 26.80 -10.68 0.29
N SER A 160 26.54 -11.97 0.12
CA SER A 160 27.29 -12.84 -0.79
C SER A 160 26.35 -13.83 -1.48
N PHE A 161 26.83 -14.44 -2.56
CA PHE A 161 26.14 -15.51 -3.27
C PHE A 161 27.09 -16.68 -3.44
N ASP A 162 26.63 -17.88 -3.13
CA ASP A 162 27.42 -19.10 -3.19
C ASP A 162 27.32 -19.78 -4.57
N SER A 163 26.32 -19.41 -5.38
CA SER A 163 26.11 -19.99 -6.71
C SER A 163 25.31 -19.08 -7.65
N LEU A 164 25.42 -19.34 -8.97
CA LEU A 164 24.55 -18.71 -9.98
C LEU A 164 23.06 -19.03 -9.75
N GLY A 165 22.76 -20.21 -9.18
CA GLY A 165 21.39 -20.59 -8.82
C GLY A 165 20.81 -19.69 -7.73
N GLU A 166 21.62 -19.33 -6.74
CA GLU A 166 21.23 -18.38 -5.70
C GLU A 166 21.04 -16.97 -6.26
N VAL A 167 21.96 -16.50 -7.11
CA VAL A 167 21.82 -15.20 -7.80
C VAL A 167 20.50 -15.16 -8.58
N ALA A 168 20.18 -16.21 -9.32
CA ALA A 168 18.94 -16.31 -10.06
C ALA A 168 17.72 -16.27 -9.12
N ALA A 169 17.71 -17.10 -8.07
CA ALA A 169 16.61 -17.18 -7.12
C ALA A 169 16.38 -15.88 -6.35
N GLN A 170 17.45 -15.16 -6.00
CA GLN A 170 17.40 -13.86 -5.36
C GLN A 170 16.87 -12.81 -6.35
N ALA A 171 17.48 -12.70 -7.53
CA ALA A 171 17.07 -11.73 -8.56
C ALA A 171 15.61 -11.91 -9.01
N SER A 172 15.07 -13.13 -9.00
CA SER A 172 13.67 -13.42 -9.31
C SER A 172 12.72 -13.42 -8.10
N LEU A 173 13.22 -13.17 -6.87
CA LEU A 173 12.44 -13.24 -5.63
C LEU A 173 11.75 -14.60 -5.42
N THR A 174 12.42 -15.68 -5.81
CA THR A 174 11.97 -17.08 -5.62
C THR A 174 12.78 -17.81 -4.54
N HIS A 175 13.75 -17.13 -3.91
CA HIS A 175 14.56 -17.67 -2.81
C HIS A 175 13.71 -18.21 -1.63
N VAL A 176 12.49 -17.68 -1.43
CA VAL A 176 11.54 -18.14 -0.39
C VAL A 176 11.04 -19.58 -0.56
N PHE A 177 11.30 -20.21 -1.72
CA PHE A 177 10.93 -21.60 -1.99
C PHE A 177 12.09 -22.58 -1.79
N SER A 178 13.25 -22.11 -1.33
CA SER A 178 14.45 -22.94 -1.14
C SER A 178 14.88 -22.99 0.34
N PRO A 179 14.94 -24.19 0.97
CA PRO A 179 15.32 -24.42 2.37
C PRO A 179 16.60 -23.77 2.91
N GLY A 180 17.51 -23.30 2.07
CA GLY A 180 18.75 -22.62 2.49
C GLY A 180 18.84 -21.13 2.12
N MET A 181 17.92 -20.61 1.30
CA MET A 181 18.04 -19.27 0.72
C MET A 181 17.05 -18.26 1.30
N ALA A 182 16.09 -18.72 2.10
CA ALA A 182 14.91 -17.95 2.51
C ALA A 182 15.21 -16.60 3.19
N PHE A 183 16.35 -16.48 3.87
CA PHE A 183 16.82 -15.25 4.52
C PHE A 183 18.20 -14.77 4.02
N SER A 184 18.74 -15.39 2.98
CA SER A 184 19.99 -14.96 2.33
C SER A 184 19.78 -13.68 1.50
N GLY A 185 20.85 -13.01 1.10
CA GLY A 185 20.80 -11.80 0.29
C GLY A 185 20.22 -10.60 1.04
N ILE A 186 18.96 -10.25 0.76
CA ILE A 186 18.19 -9.24 1.51
C ILE A 186 17.17 -9.99 2.35
N SER A 187 17.45 -10.17 3.64
CA SER A 187 16.68 -11.07 4.51
C SER A 187 15.19 -10.74 4.56
N GLN A 188 14.82 -9.46 4.59
CA GLN A 188 13.43 -8.99 4.61
C GLN A 188 12.73 -9.06 3.24
N SER A 189 13.43 -9.39 2.15
CA SER A 189 12.85 -9.43 0.80
C SER A 189 11.85 -10.57 0.57
N TRP A 190 11.72 -11.50 1.51
CA TRP A 190 10.64 -12.50 1.50
C TRP A 190 9.25 -11.85 1.37
N SER A 191 9.03 -10.70 2.00
CA SER A 191 7.73 -10.01 1.93
C SER A 191 7.46 -9.46 0.52
N LEU A 192 8.51 -9.07 -0.20
CA LEU A 192 8.42 -8.66 -1.61
C LEU A 192 8.07 -9.84 -2.51
N SER A 193 8.60 -11.02 -2.20
CA SER A 193 8.24 -12.28 -2.87
C SER A 193 6.74 -12.58 -2.70
N VAL A 194 6.21 -12.37 -1.49
CA VAL A 194 4.77 -12.47 -1.21
C VAL A 194 3.97 -11.43 -2.00
N GLU A 195 4.40 -10.16 -2.02
CA GLU A 195 3.72 -9.11 -2.79
C GLU A 195 3.73 -9.37 -4.29
N LEU A 196 4.86 -9.78 -4.87
CA LEU A 196 4.94 -10.11 -6.30
C LEU A 196 4.04 -11.30 -6.64
N SER A 197 4.00 -12.31 -5.77
CA SER A 197 3.07 -13.44 -5.90
C SER A 197 1.61 -12.95 -5.90
N PHE A 198 1.26 -12.02 -5.00
CA PHE A 198 -0.06 -11.39 -4.98
C PHE A 198 -0.34 -10.64 -6.28
N TYR A 199 0.60 -9.84 -6.79
CA TYR A 199 0.45 -9.12 -8.04
C TYR A 199 0.27 -10.07 -9.23
N ALA A 200 0.95 -11.21 -9.25
CA ALA A 200 0.79 -12.22 -10.27
C ALA A 200 -0.66 -12.77 -10.30
N VAL A 201 -1.25 -13.06 -9.14
CA VAL A 201 -2.58 -13.68 -9.07
C VAL A 201 -3.75 -12.72 -9.23
N VAL A 202 -3.63 -11.42 -8.92
CA VAL A 202 -4.77 -10.47 -8.95
C VAL A 202 -5.49 -10.41 -10.32
N PRO A 203 -4.80 -10.26 -11.47
CA PRO A 203 -5.48 -10.29 -12.76
C PRO A 203 -6.16 -11.63 -13.06
N LEU A 204 -5.59 -12.75 -12.56
CA LEU A 204 -6.17 -14.09 -12.70
C LEU A 204 -7.46 -14.23 -11.88
N ILE A 205 -7.47 -13.71 -10.66
CA ILE A 205 -8.66 -13.64 -9.79
C ILE A 205 -9.76 -12.82 -10.48
N SER A 206 -9.42 -11.63 -10.99
CA SER A 206 -10.38 -10.78 -11.72
C SER A 206 -10.92 -11.48 -12.97
N TRP A 207 -10.07 -12.16 -13.72
CA TRP A 207 -10.50 -12.93 -14.88
C TRP A 207 -11.43 -14.09 -14.51
N ALA A 208 -11.12 -14.84 -13.44
CA ALA A 208 -11.96 -15.93 -12.95
C ALA A 208 -13.34 -15.44 -12.50
N LEU A 209 -13.40 -14.30 -11.79
CA LEU A 209 -14.67 -13.66 -11.39
C LEU A 209 -15.54 -13.23 -12.56
N ARG A 210 -14.91 -12.82 -13.66
CA ARG A 210 -15.58 -12.34 -14.88
C ARG A 210 -15.97 -13.45 -15.84
N ARG A 211 -15.41 -14.67 -15.71
CA ARG A 211 -15.84 -15.84 -16.48
C ARG A 211 -17.31 -16.16 -16.14
N ARG A 212 -18.23 -15.75 -17.02
CA ARG A 212 -19.64 -16.18 -16.94
C ARG A 212 -19.79 -17.56 -17.59
N ARG A 213 -20.68 -18.40 -17.03
CA ARG A 213 -21.34 -19.46 -17.77
C ARG A 213 -22.08 -18.79 -18.94
N ALA A 214 -21.73 -19.21 -20.17
CA ALA A 214 -22.33 -18.88 -21.46
C ALA A 214 -23.40 -17.78 -21.47
N GLY A 215 -23.02 -16.52 -21.76
CA GLY A 215 -24.00 -15.46 -22.00
C GLY A 215 -23.45 -14.04 -21.90
N GLY A 216 -22.81 -13.57 -22.98
CA GLY A 216 -22.67 -12.13 -23.32
C GLY A 216 -21.64 -11.29 -22.56
N ALA A 217 -21.09 -10.30 -23.25
CA ALA A 217 -19.95 -9.45 -22.87
C ALA A 217 -20.10 -8.63 -21.57
N ALA A 218 -18.94 -8.25 -20.99
CA ALA A 218 -18.68 -7.16 -20.02
C ALA A 218 -19.73 -6.84 -18.93
N ALA A 219 -20.54 -7.80 -18.52
CA ALA A 219 -21.54 -7.52 -17.51
C ALA A 219 -20.92 -7.52 -16.10
N ALA A 220 -21.24 -6.49 -15.30
CA ALA A 220 -20.75 -6.28 -13.95
C ALA A 220 -20.69 -7.58 -13.12
N VAL A 221 -19.67 -7.69 -12.27
CA VAL A 221 -19.55 -8.79 -11.33
C VAL A 221 -20.56 -8.53 -10.21
N SER A 222 -21.36 -9.53 -9.83
CA SER A 222 -22.28 -9.38 -8.69
C SER A 222 -21.51 -9.16 -7.39
N ALA A 223 -22.01 -8.27 -6.53
CA ALA A 223 -21.40 -8.01 -5.21
C ALA A 223 -21.26 -9.28 -4.39
N ARG A 224 -22.24 -10.21 -4.46
CA ARG A 224 -22.19 -11.49 -3.76
C ARG A 224 -20.98 -12.34 -4.17
N ARG A 225 -20.66 -12.39 -5.46
CA ARG A 225 -19.51 -13.17 -5.97
C ARG A 225 -18.19 -12.56 -5.52
N GLU A 226 -18.10 -11.23 -5.56
CA GLU A 226 -16.88 -10.54 -5.17
C GLU A 226 -16.62 -10.64 -3.66
N TRP A 227 -17.66 -10.48 -2.82
CA TRP A 227 -17.57 -10.73 -1.38
C TRP A 227 -17.28 -12.20 -1.05
N ALA A 228 -17.88 -13.15 -1.79
CA ALA A 228 -17.56 -14.57 -1.62
C ALA A 228 -16.10 -14.88 -1.96
N MET A 229 -15.53 -14.23 -2.98
CA MET A 229 -14.10 -14.35 -3.31
C MET A 229 -13.22 -13.78 -2.19
N VAL A 230 -13.54 -12.60 -1.67
CA VAL A 230 -12.78 -12.00 -0.56
C VAL A 230 -12.83 -12.90 0.68
N ALA A 231 -14.02 -13.43 1.01
CA ALA A 231 -14.19 -14.36 2.12
C ALA A 231 -13.42 -15.68 1.90
N ALA A 232 -13.42 -16.20 0.67
CA ALA A 232 -12.67 -17.40 0.31
C ALA A 232 -11.15 -17.19 0.43
N LEU A 233 -10.62 -16.04 0.01
CA LEU A 233 -9.21 -15.70 0.19
C LEU A 233 -8.85 -15.60 1.68
N PHE A 234 -9.70 -14.92 2.48
CA PHE A 234 -9.50 -14.84 3.93
C PHE A 234 -9.50 -16.23 4.58
N ALA A 235 -10.49 -17.06 4.24
CA ALA A 235 -10.57 -18.44 4.73
C ALA A 235 -9.37 -19.29 4.27
N THR A 236 -8.85 -19.06 3.05
CA THR A 236 -7.66 -19.77 2.55
C THR A 236 -6.45 -19.51 3.43
N GLY A 237 -6.19 -18.26 3.82
CA GLY A 237 -5.09 -17.90 4.72
C GLY A 237 -5.16 -18.67 6.04
N TYR A 238 -6.34 -18.65 6.66
CA TYR A 238 -6.61 -19.38 7.90
C TYR A 238 -6.47 -20.89 7.73
N LEU A 239 -7.10 -21.47 6.70
CA LEU A 239 -7.10 -22.92 6.49
C LEU A 239 -5.71 -23.46 6.16
N VAL A 240 -4.91 -22.75 5.37
CA VAL A 240 -3.54 -23.17 5.04
C VAL A 240 -2.68 -23.23 6.31
N ARG A 241 -2.71 -22.18 7.13
CA ARG A 241 -1.99 -22.16 8.40
C ARG A 241 -2.50 -23.20 9.40
N LEU A 242 -3.81 -23.43 9.45
CA LEU A 242 -4.41 -24.51 10.23
C LEU A 242 -3.86 -25.87 9.79
N VAL A 243 -3.89 -26.18 8.49
CA VAL A 243 -3.35 -27.44 7.95
C VAL A 243 -1.87 -27.59 8.25
N LEU A 244 -1.07 -26.53 8.08
CA LEU A 244 0.36 -26.52 8.42
C LEU A 244 0.61 -26.73 9.92
N SER A 245 -0.29 -26.24 10.78
CA SER A 245 -0.25 -26.45 12.23
C SER A 245 -0.69 -27.87 12.61
N LEU A 246 -1.66 -28.48 11.91
CA LEU A 246 -2.08 -29.87 12.14
C LEU A 246 -1.01 -30.88 11.72
N GLY A 247 -0.15 -30.51 10.77
CA GLY A 247 1.02 -31.28 10.37
C GLY A 247 2.11 -31.41 11.47
N GLU A 248 1.87 -30.88 12.67
CA GLU A 248 2.74 -30.97 13.87
C GLU A 248 3.16 -32.41 14.25
N VAL A 249 2.48 -33.45 13.76
CA VAL A 249 2.76 -34.85 14.13
C VAL A 249 3.55 -35.64 13.08
N THR A 250 3.68 -35.19 11.82
CA THR A 250 4.15 -36.06 10.71
C THR A 250 5.24 -35.49 9.80
N TRP A 251 5.42 -34.16 9.73
CA TRP A 251 6.42 -33.56 8.85
C TRP A 251 7.72 -33.36 9.61
N GLY A 252 8.59 -34.37 9.61
CA GLY A 252 9.90 -34.39 10.28
C GLY A 252 10.95 -33.42 9.73
N ASP A 253 10.55 -32.30 9.12
CA ASP A 253 11.46 -31.31 8.56
C ASP A 253 11.02 -29.89 8.94
N SER A 254 11.69 -29.30 9.93
CA SER A 254 11.41 -27.96 10.48
C SER A 254 11.62 -26.83 9.47
N THR A 255 12.37 -27.09 8.39
CA THR A 255 12.73 -26.15 7.34
C THR A 255 11.53 -25.71 6.47
N LEU A 256 10.73 -26.65 5.96
CA LEU A 256 9.55 -26.33 5.14
C LEU A 256 8.49 -25.54 5.93
N ARG A 257 8.31 -25.86 7.22
CA ARG A 257 7.39 -25.12 8.09
C ARG A 257 7.87 -23.69 8.36
N GLY A 258 9.13 -23.51 8.72
CA GLY A 258 9.70 -22.18 8.97
C GLY A 258 9.56 -21.25 7.76
N MET A 259 9.76 -21.80 6.55
CA MET A 259 9.60 -21.04 5.31
C MET A 259 8.15 -20.79 4.89
N SER A 260 7.20 -21.61 5.33
CA SER A 260 5.80 -21.47 4.89
C SER A 260 5.18 -20.13 5.27
N PHE A 261 5.68 -19.47 6.32
CA PHE A 261 5.33 -18.09 6.68
C PHE A 261 5.69 -17.06 5.60
N LEU A 262 6.64 -17.38 4.74
CA LEU A 262 7.17 -16.51 3.68
C LEU A 262 6.38 -16.62 2.37
N TRP A 263 5.29 -17.39 2.35
CA TRP A 263 4.52 -17.68 1.15
C TRP A 263 3.21 -16.90 1.10
N LEU A 264 2.70 -16.68 -0.12
CA LEU A 264 1.42 -16.01 -0.31
C LEU A 264 0.25 -16.73 0.39
N PRO A 265 0.08 -18.07 0.29
CA PRO A 265 -1.09 -18.72 0.86
C PRO A 265 -1.25 -18.54 2.38
N THR A 266 -0.17 -18.34 3.13
CA THR A 266 -0.21 -18.13 4.59
C THR A 266 -0.45 -16.67 4.99
N ASN A 267 -0.43 -15.74 4.03
CA ASN A 267 -0.61 -14.30 4.24
C ASN A 267 -1.75 -13.69 3.40
N ILE A 268 -2.41 -14.49 2.56
CA ILE A 268 -3.42 -14.01 1.59
C ILE A 268 -4.64 -13.36 2.26
N ASP A 269 -4.91 -13.71 3.51
CA ASP A 269 -5.96 -13.12 4.34
C ASP A 269 -5.69 -11.64 4.67
N LEU A 270 -4.44 -11.25 4.91
CA LEU A 270 -4.05 -9.85 5.09
C LEU A 270 -4.33 -9.03 3.83
N PHE A 271 -4.02 -9.57 2.65
CA PHE A 271 -4.41 -8.94 1.38
C PHE A 271 -5.94 -8.90 1.22
N ALA A 272 -6.64 -9.96 1.61
CA ALA A 272 -8.09 -10.03 1.53
C ALA A 272 -8.78 -8.95 2.37
N ILE A 273 -8.24 -8.59 3.55
CA ILE A 273 -8.72 -7.45 4.35
C ILE A 273 -8.62 -6.15 3.54
N GLY A 274 -7.49 -5.90 2.89
CA GLY A 274 -7.33 -4.74 2.00
C GLY A 274 -8.30 -4.75 0.82
N MET A 275 -8.46 -5.92 0.19
CA MET A 275 -9.41 -6.12 -0.90
C MET A 275 -10.85 -5.88 -0.44
N ALA A 276 -11.22 -6.28 0.78
CA ALA A 276 -12.52 -6.01 1.38
C ALA A 276 -12.81 -4.51 1.45
N VAL A 277 -11.81 -3.71 1.87
CA VAL A 277 -11.91 -2.24 1.87
C VAL A 277 -12.12 -1.72 0.44
N ALA A 278 -11.38 -2.25 -0.54
CA ALA A 278 -11.53 -1.86 -1.94
C ALA A 278 -12.93 -2.15 -2.51
N VAL A 279 -13.46 -3.36 -2.25
CA VAL A 279 -14.81 -3.77 -2.66
C VAL A 279 -15.86 -2.91 -1.96
N PHE A 280 -15.70 -2.67 -0.66
CA PHE A 280 -16.58 -1.79 0.10
C PHE A 280 -16.64 -0.39 -0.53
N HIS A 281 -15.50 0.22 -0.86
CA HIS A 281 -15.49 1.53 -1.52
C HIS A 281 -16.11 1.51 -2.92
N ALA A 282 -15.76 0.53 -3.74
CA ALA A 282 -16.29 0.39 -5.10
C ALA A 282 -17.83 0.31 -5.10
N ARG A 283 -18.40 -0.51 -4.21
CA ARG A 283 -19.83 -0.80 -4.16
C ARG A 283 -20.67 0.28 -3.46
N ASN A 284 -20.08 1.02 -2.52
CA ASN A 284 -20.84 1.97 -1.70
C ASN A 284 -20.59 3.44 -2.07
N PHE A 285 -19.48 3.77 -2.76
CA PHE A 285 -19.07 5.18 -2.94
C PHE A 285 -18.53 5.55 -4.32
N ASP A 286 -17.88 4.63 -5.04
CA ASP A 286 -17.26 4.96 -6.34
C ASP A 286 -18.20 4.69 -7.54
N GLY A 287 -19.16 3.75 -7.43
CA GLY A 287 -20.06 3.39 -8.54
C GLY A 287 -21.13 4.42 -8.84
N GLN A 288 -21.23 4.85 -10.12
CA GLN A 288 -22.33 5.67 -10.65
C GLN A 288 -23.32 4.89 -11.53
N GLY A 289 -23.04 3.62 -11.85
CA GLY A 289 -23.88 2.81 -12.74
C GLY A 289 -24.27 1.49 -12.09
N LEU A 290 -25.57 1.20 -12.07
CA LEU A 290 -26.18 -0.02 -11.54
C LEU A 290 -26.11 -0.16 -10.01
N THR A 291 -26.73 0.79 -9.32
CA THR A 291 -27.09 0.69 -7.90
C THR A 291 -27.96 -0.56 -7.66
N GLU A 292 -27.33 -1.67 -7.27
CA GLU A 292 -27.97 -2.59 -6.32
C GLU A 292 -28.32 -1.71 -5.13
N HIS A 293 -29.62 -1.46 -4.94
CA HIS A 293 -30.15 -0.70 -3.83
C HIS A 293 -29.63 -1.33 -2.54
N LEU A 294 -28.62 -0.73 -1.91
CA LEU A 294 -28.32 -1.03 -0.52
C LEU A 294 -29.62 -0.85 0.24
N ARG A 295 -30.04 -1.90 0.97
CA ARG A 295 -31.14 -1.76 1.93
C ARG A 295 -30.86 -0.50 2.78
N PRO A 296 -31.87 0.32 3.11
CA PRO A 296 -31.67 1.60 3.81
C PRO A 296 -30.74 1.52 5.03
N ARG A 297 -30.77 0.40 5.76
CA ARG A 297 -29.88 0.09 6.89
C ARG A 297 -28.40 0.03 6.51
N ALA A 298 -28.04 -0.60 5.38
CA ALA A 298 -26.64 -0.70 4.94
C ALA A 298 -26.08 0.66 4.49
N ARG A 299 -26.91 1.51 3.89
CA ARG A 299 -26.53 2.90 3.58
C ARG A 299 -26.30 3.72 4.85
N ALA A 300 -27.18 3.61 5.84
CA ALA A 300 -27.02 4.30 7.12
C ALA A 300 -25.74 3.88 7.86
N VAL A 301 -25.42 2.57 7.89
CA VAL A 301 -24.17 2.06 8.48
C VAL A 301 -22.96 2.59 7.72
N SER A 302 -22.98 2.55 6.40
CA SER A 302 -21.87 3.05 5.56
C SER A 302 -21.62 4.54 5.76
N GLU A 303 -22.68 5.33 5.94
CA GLU A 303 -22.58 6.77 6.23
C GLU A 303 -22.06 7.06 7.64
N ARG A 304 -22.49 6.28 8.64
CA ARG A 304 -21.92 6.35 10.00
C ARG A 304 -20.44 6.00 9.99
N LEU A 305 -20.06 4.90 9.33
CA LEU A 305 -18.65 4.50 9.18
C LEU A 305 -17.83 5.58 8.48
N ARG A 306 -18.35 6.18 7.39
CA ARG A 306 -17.71 7.31 6.71
C ARG A 306 -17.49 8.47 7.67
N THR A 307 -18.49 8.82 8.46
CA THR A 307 -18.42 9.94 9.42
C THR A 307 -17.41 9.68 10.53
N LEU A 308 -17.43 8.49 11.13
CA LEU A 308 -16.46 8.06 12.14
C LEU A 308 -15.03 8.01 11.60
N SER A 309 -14.87 7.65 10.31
CA SER A 309 -13.57 7.54 9.65
C SER A 309 -12.98 8.87 9.20
N ARG A 310 -13.73 9.99 9.29
CA ARG A 310 -13.20 11.33 8.97
C ARG A 310 -12.12 11.77 9.96
N ALA A 311 -12.18 11.28 11.20
CA ALA A 311 -11.17 11.48 12.22
C ALA A 311 -10.25 10.25 12.26
N VAL A 312 -9.03 10.40 11.71
CA VAL A 312 -8.08 9.27 11.63
C VAL A 312 -7.49 8.91 13.00
N GLY A 313 -7.34 9.90 13.90
CA GLY A 313 -6.72 9.72 15.22
C GLY A 313 -7.32 8.59 16.06
N PRO A 314 -8.65 8.54 16.31
CA PRO A 314 -9.27 7.48 17.08
C PRO A 314 -9.01 6.07 16.56
N TRP A 315 -9.03 5.88 15.23
CA TRP A 315 -8.70 4.59 14.62
C TRP A 315 -7.25 4.18 14.85
N TRP A 316 -6.33 5.14 14.78
CA TRP A 316 -4.92 4.91 15.04
C TRP A 316 -4.64 4.67 16.53
N LEU A 317 -5.42 5.26 17.43
CA LEU A 317 -5.37 4.91 18.86
C LEU A 317 -5.83 3.48 19.12
N VAL A 318 -6.88 3.01 18.42
CA VAL A 318 -7.30 1.60 18.48
C VAL A 318 -6.18 0.69 17.95
N ALA A 319 -5.56 1.04 16.83
CA ALA A 319 -4.42 0.29 16.29
C ALA A 319 -3.24 0.22 17.28
N ALA A 320 -2.90 1.35 17.91
CA ALA A 320 -1.84 1.41 18.93
C ALA A 320 -2.19 0.61 20.18
N ALA A 321 -3.44 0.67 20.64
CA ALA A 321 -3.91 -0.12 21.79
C ALA A 321 -3.89 -1.62 21.51
N LEU A 322 -4.30 -2.05 20.31
CA LEU A 322 -4.20 -3.46 19.87
C LEU A 322 -2.73 -3.92 19.81
N LEU A 323 -1.83 -3.08 19.29
CA LEU A 323 -0.40 -3.38 19.24
C LEU A 323 0.19 -3.52 20.64
N ALA A 324 -0.13 -2.60 21.56
CA ALA A 324 0.31 -2.67 22.95
C ALA A 324 -0.27 -3.91 23.65
N ALA A 325 -1.56 -4.18 23.51
CA ALA A 325 -2.17 -5.38 24.06
C ALA A 325 -1.48 -6.64 23.53
N TYR A 326 -1.18 -6.71 22.23
CA TYR A 326 -0.44 -7.84 21.66
C TYR A 326 1.00 -7.93 22.21
N ALA A 327 1.73 -6.81 22.25
CA ALA A 327 3.10 -6.77 22.74
C ALA A 327 3.24 -7.30 24.18
N TYR A 328 2.32 -6.91 25.07
CA TYR A 328 2.42 -7.24 26.49
C TYR A 328 1.64 -8.50 26.89
N ALA A 329 0.60 -8.91 26.16
CA ALA A 329 -0.15 -10.13 26.47
C ALA A 329 0.28 -11.35 25.65
N VAL A 330 0.92 -11.14 24.49
CA VAL A 330 1.32 -12.21 23.57
C VAL A 330 2.83 -12.21 23.32
N GLY A 331 3.40 -11.05 22.98
CA GLY A 331 4.82 -10.92 22.67
C GLY A 331 5.20 -11.35 21.24
N PRO A 332 6.49 -11.26 20.89
CA PRO A 332 7.02 -11.68 19.60
C PRO A 332 7.00 -13.20 19.44
N ALA A 333 7.23 -13.68 18.21
CA ALA A 333 7.48 -15.10 17.99
C ALA A 333 8.83 -15.50 18.59
N ASP A 334 8.89 -16.67 19.20
CA ASP A 334 10.15 -17.29 19.59
C ASP A 334 10.86 -17.75 18.32
N PHE A 335 12.12 -17.34 18.13
CA PHE A 335 12.91 -17.68 16.93
C PHE A 335 13.26 -19.16 16.86
N ASP A 336 13.41 -19.85 18.00
CA ASP A 336 13.76 -21.27 18.06
C ASP A 336 12.54 -22.15 17.72
N VAL A 337 11.35 -21.67 18.06
CA VAL A 337 10.10 -22.41 17.90
C VAL A 337 9.38 -22.01 16.60
N GLY A 338 9.47 -20.75 16.19
CA GLY A 338 8.76 -20.16 15.06
C GLY A 338 7.25 -20.02 15.28
N TYR A 339 6.51 -19.77 14.20
CA TYR A 339 5.05 -19.64 14.24
C TYR A 339 4.38 -21.03 14.33
N ARG A 340 3.61 -21.28 15.39
CA ARG A 340 2.88 -22.56 15.61
C ARG A 340 1.45 -22.37 16.10
N GLY A 341 0.59 -23.33 15.76
CA GLY A 341 -0.79 -23.44 16.21
C GLY A 341 -1.56 -22.10 16.33
N TRP A 342 -2.23 -21.94 17.48
CA TRP A 342 -3.04 -20.75 17.76
C TRP A 342 -2.25 -19.45 17.84
N PHE A 343 -0.95 -19.50 18.21
CA PHE A 343 -0.11 -18.30 18.26
C PHE A 343 -0.04 -17.62 16.88
N TRP A 344 0.14 -18.41 15.83
CA TRP A 344 0.22 -17.90 14.46
C TRP A 344 -1.10 -17.24 14.04
N GLU A 345 -2.24 -17.90 14.28
CA GLU A 345 -3.55 -17.34 13.94
C GLU A 345 -3.86 -16.06 14.70
N ARG A 346 -3.63 -16.06 16.01
CA ARG A 346 -3.83 -14.88 16.85
C ARG A 346 -3.00 -13.70 16.36
N ARG A 347 -1.73 -13.92 15.98
CA ARG A 347 -0.88 -12.88 15.38
C ARG A 347 -1.50 -12.33 14.10
N GLN A 348 -1.85 -13.21 13.15
CA GLN A 348 -2.37 -12.78 11.84
C GLN A 348 -3.68 -12.00 11.97
N LEU A 349 -4.59 -12.44 12.85
CA LEU A 349 -5.84 -11.74 13.11
C LEU A 349 -5.60 -10.36 13.73
N THR A 350 -4.78 -10.27 14.78
CA THR A 350 -4.50 -8.98 15.44
C THR A 350 -3.79 -8.02 14.48
N TYR A 351 -2.83 -8.49 13.71
CA TYR A 351 -2.10 -7.67 12.73
C TYR A 351 -3.00 -7.22 11.58
N GLY A 352 -3.90 -8.09 11.13
CA GLY A 352 -4.93 -7.74 10.15
C GLY A 352 -5.88 -6.66 10.65
N LEU A 353 -6.31 -6.73 11.91
CA LEU A 353 -7.16 -5.71 12.55
C LEU A 353 -6.42 -4.37 12.69
N ILE A 354 -5.14 -4.40 13.07
CA ILE A 354 -4.27 -3.20 13.11
C ILE A 354 -4.17 -2.59 11.71
N GLY A 355 -3.85 -3.39 10.69
CA GLY A 355 -3.77 -2.94 9.30
C GLY A 355 -5.10 -2.35 8.82
N LEU A 356 -6.23 -2.98 9.13
CA LEU A 356 -7.56 -2.45 8.82
C LEU A 356 -7.79 -1.09 9.49
N ALA A 357 -7.50 -0.97 10.78
CA ALA A 357 -7.67 0.27 11.54
C ALA A 357 -6.78 1.41 11.03
N LEU A 358 -5.60 1.10 10.47
CA LEU A 358 -4.72 2.10 9.88
C LEU A 358 -5.14 2.50 8.46
N VAL A 359 -5.51 1.52 7.61
CA VAL A 359 -5.80 1.72 6.19
C VAL A 359 -7.22 2.26 5.95
N PHE A 360 -8.23 1.73 6.63
CA PHE A 360 -9.64 2.09 6.41
C PHE A 360 -9.95 3.59 6.59
N PRO A 361 -9.49 4.30 7.64
CA PRO A 361 -9.75 5.73 7.74
C PRO A 361 -9.01 6.56 6.67
N LEU A 362 -7.92 6.03 6.11
CA LEU A 362 -7.14 6.69 5.05
C LEU A 362 -7.68 6.41 3.65
N SER A 363 -8.43 5.32 3.42
CA SER A 363 -9.01 4.98 2.11
C SER A 363 -10.08 5.96 1.62
N TRP A 364 -10.65 6.76 2.53
CA TRP A 364 -11.63 7.81 2.21
C TRP A 364 -11.01 9.01 1.49
N ARG A 365 -11.77 9.57 0.53
CA ARG A 365 -11.48 10.87 -0.09
C ARG A 365 -11.75 11.98 0.92
N GLY A 366 -10.74 12.79 1.20
CA GLY A 366 -10.82 13.85 2.21
C GLY A 366 -10.82 13.32 3.66
N GLY A 367 -10.80 14.25 4.61
CA GLY A 367 -10.68 13.96 6.04
C GLY A 367 -10.06 15.14 6.77
N ARG A 368 -10.19 15.19 8.09
CA ARG A 368 -9.64 16.27 8.94
C ARG A 368 -8.82 15.65 10.08
N GLY A 369 -7.96 16.46 10.68
CA GLY A 369 -7.18 16.06 11.87
C GLY A 369 -5.68 16.12 11.68
N VAL A 370 -4.96 16.07 12.80
CA VAL A 370 -3.50 16.17 12.86
C VAL A 370 -2.84 15.04 12.08
N THR A 371 -3.30 13.80 12.24
CA THR A 371 -2.70 12.61 11.58
C THR A 371 -2.63 12.76 10.06
N ARG A 372 -3.74 13.13 9.39
CA ARG A 372 -3.72 13.36 7.94
C ARG A 372 -2.83 14.54 7.53
N ARG A 373 -2.78 15.60 8.34
CA ARG A 373 -1.88 16.74 8.08
C ARG A 373 -0.41 16.35 8.19
N VAL A 374 -0.05 15.54 9.18
CA VAL A 374 1.31 15.02 9.37
C VAL A 374 1.70 14.09 8.23
N LEU A 375 0.84 13.14 7.85
CA LEU A 375 1.13 12.22 6.74
C LEU A 375 1.21 12.93 5.38
N ALA A 376 0.40 13.96 5.16
CA ALA A 376 0.43 14.77 3.94
C ALA A 376 1.44 15.93 3.99
N SER A 377 2.21 16.07 5.08
CA SER A 377 3.28 17.06 5.19
C SER A 377 4.44 16.72 4.26
N SER A 378 5.33 17.68 4.00
CA SER A 378 6.57 17.43 3.25
C SER A 378 7.36 16.24 3.83
N VAL A 379 7.48 16.16 5.16
CA VAL A 379 8.14 15.05 5.85
C VAL A 379 7.43 13.72 5.61
N GLY A 380 6.10 13.67 5.75
CA GLY A 380 5.32 12.46 5.55
C GLY A 380 5.38 11.94 4.11
N VAL A 381 5.32 12.84 3.13
CA VAL A 381 5.46 12.51 1.71
C VAL A 381 6.88 12.05 1.39
N TRP A 382 7.90 12.69 1.97
CA TRP A 382 9.29 12.30 1.81
C TRP A 382 9.53 10.88 2.35
N PHE A 383 9.09 10.59 3.58
CA PHE A 383 9.15 9.24 4.14
C PHE A 383 8.38 8.22 3.31
N GLY A 384 7.23 8.58 2.74
CA GLY A 384 6.47 7.71 1.84
C GLY A 384 7.17 7.45 0.50
N ALA A 385 7.82 8.46 -0.07
CA ALA A 385 8.54 8.35 -1.34
C ALA A 385 9.76 7.42 -1.20
N PHE A 386 10.55 7.59 -0.15
CA PHE A 386 11.76 6.80 0.10
C PHE A 386 11.53 5.53 0.93
N SER A 387 10.28 5.25 1.32
CA SER A 387 9.95 4.11 2.20
C SER A 387 10.44 2.78 1.63
N TYR A 388 10.41 2.63 0.30
CA TYR A 388 10.83 1.40 -0.36
C TYR A 388 12.36 1.25 -0.36
N GLY A 389 13.09 2.30 -0.67
CA GLY A 389 14.55 2.33 -0.54
C GLY A 389 14.99 2.05 0.90
N LEU A 390 14.41 2.74 1.88
CA LEU A 390 14.66 2.47 3.31
C LEU A 390 14.45 0.99 3.64
N TYR A 391 13.32 0.43 3.20
CA TYR A 391 12.99 -0.98 3.42
C TYR A 391 14.03 -1.95 2.85
N LEU A 392 14.62 -1.66 1.69
CA LEU A 392 15.62 -2.54 1.07
C LEU A 392 16.98 -2.48 1.77
N TRP A 393 17.43 -1.29 2.17
CA TRP A 393 18.82 -1.08 2.59
C TRP A 393 19.06 -1.17 4.10
N HIS A 394 18.07 -0.88 4.94
CA HIS A 394 18.31 -0.69 6.38
C HIS A 394 18.90 -1.92 7.10
N ASN A 395 18.39 -3.13 6.82
CA ASN A 395 18.69 -4.27 7.67
C ASN A 395 20.15 -4.73 7.56
N SER A 396 20.73 -4.75 6.36
CA SER A 396 22.15 -5.10 6.18
C SER A 396 23.08 -4.13 6.91
N TRP A 397 22.71 -2.85 7.01
CA TRP A 397 23.45 -1.88 7.81
C TRP A 397 23.28 -2.11 9.31
N ILE A 398 22.07 -2.45 9.76
CA ILE A 398 21.80 -2.80 11.16
C ILE A 398 22.59 -4.04 11.57
N GLU A 399 22.58 -5.10 10.75
CA GLU A 399 23.33 -6.34 10.98
C GLU A 399 24.83 -6.07 11.00
N ARG A 400 25.36 -5.30 10.02
CA ARG A 400 26.77 -4.92 9.99
C ARG A 400 27.19 -4.19 11.27
N VAL A 401 26.45 -3.16 11.66
CA VAL A 401 26.74 -2.43 12.90
C VAL A 401 26.59 -3.31 14.14
N GLY A 402 25.61 -4.22 14.13
CA GLY A 402 25.47 -5.24 15.16
C GLY A 402 26.71 -6.11 15.32
N THR A 403 27.26 -6.61 14.19
CA THR A 403 28.47 -7.44 14.21
C THR A 403 29.72 -6.68 14.66
N GLU A 404 29.89 -5.44 14.22
CA GLU A 404 31.05 -4.60 14.56
C GLU A 404 31.01 -4.15 16.04
N LEU A 405 29.84 -3.72 16.53
CA LEU A 405 29.65 -3.30 17.92
C LEU A 405 29.57 -4.49 18.90
N ALA A 406 29.32 -5.71 18.42
CA ALA A 406 29.45 -6.90 19.26
C ALA A 406 30.92 -7.20 19.64
N GLN A 407 31.90 -6.61 18.94
CA GLN A 407 33.31 -6.77 19.27
C GLN A 407 33.75 -5.79 20.37
N PRO A 408 34.59 -6.22 21.34
CA PRO A 408 35.14 -5.29 22.32
C PRO A 408 36.09 -4.28 21.66
N VAL A 409 35.78 -2.97 21.72
CA VAL A 409 36.72 -1.92 21.29
C VAL A 409 37.61 -1.51 22.48
N PRO A 410 38.95 -1.67 22.40
CA PRO A 410 39.85 -1.29 23.48
C PRO A 410 39.73 0.21 23.84
N GLY A 411 39.58 0.52 25.12
CA GLY A 411 39.51 1.90 25.64
C GLY A 411 38.11 2.54 25.64
N LEU A 412 37.09 1.89 25.06
CA LEU A 412 35.70 2.35 25.14
C LEU A 412 34.97 1.69 26.33
N PRO A 413 34.34 2.48 27.22
CA PRO A 413 33.49 1.94 28.28
C PRO A 413 32.45 0.94 27.76
N ALA A 414 32.25 -0.18 28.48
CA ALA A 414 31.33 -1.25 28.08
C ALA A 414 29.86 -0.81 27.89
N PHE A 415 29.46 0.34 28.46
CA PHE A 415 28.13 0.93 28.27
C PHE A 415 27.96 1.59 26.89
N LEU A 416 29.05 1.83 26.16
CA LEU A 416 29.07 2.37 24.78
C LEU A 416 29.03 1.27 23.71
N GLY A 417 28.85 0.00 24.10
CA GLY A 417 28.55 -1.10 23.17
C GLY A 417 29.79 -1.86 22.70
N THR A 418 30.51 -2.48 23.64
CA THR A 418 31.66 -3.33 23.34
C THR A 418 31.49 -4.67 24.07
N GLY A 419 30.89 -5.66 23.40
CA GLY A 419 30.77 -7.02 23.94
C GLY A 419 29.75 -7.93 23.24
N PRO A 420 29.97 -9.26 23.23
CA PRO A 420 29.09 -10.21 22.54
C PRO A 420 27.65 -10.13 23.07
N GLY A 421 26.69 -9.94 22.15
CA GLY A 421 25.26 -9.98 22.44
C GLY A 421 24.65 -8.72 23.07
N ASN A 422 25.31 -7.56 23.01
CA ASN A 422 24.88 -6.38 23.78
C ASN A 422 25.01 -5.03 23.02
N VAL A 423 24.37 -4.92 21.86
CA VAL A 423 24.42 -3.76 20.96
C VAL A 423 23.41 -2.67 21.38
N TRP A 424 23.80 -1.39 21.30
CA TRP A 424 22.95 -0.28 21.74
C TRP A 424 21.82 0.02 20.73
N PHE A 425 20.57 -0.22 21.13
CA PHE A 425 19.38 -0.03 20.28
C PHE A 425 19.25 1.35 19.61
N PRO A 426 19.54 2.48 20.28
CA PRO A 426 19.54 3.78 19.61
C PRO A 426 20.58 3.89 18.49
N ALA A 427 21.77 3.27 18.63
CA ALA A 427 22.79 3.30 17.57
C ALA A 427 22.34 2.49 16.34
N THR A 428 21.80 1.29 16.53
CA THR A 428 21.29 0.47 15.41
C THR A 428 20.15 1.17 14.69
N LEU A 429 19.24 1.83 15.41
CA LEU A 429 18.22 2.68 14.81
C LEU A 429 18.79 3.82 13.97
N VAL A 430 19.73 4.61 14.53
CA VAL A 430 20.31 5.77 13.84
C VAL A 430 21.01 5.34 12.56
N VAL A 431 21.76 4.23 12.60
CA VAL A 431 22.44 3.69 11.42
C VAL A 431 21.42 3.16 10.41
N GLY A 432 20.45 2.34 10.86
CA GLY A 432 19.44 1.76 9.98
C GLY A 432 18.61 2.82 9.26
N PHE A 433 18.20 3.88 9.95
CA PHE A 433 17.53 5.02 9.33
C PHE A 433 18.48 5.86 8.47
N GLY A 434 19.63 6.26 9.01
CA GLY A 434 20.55 7.18 8.33
C GLY A 434 21.09 6.60 7.03
N LEU A 435 21.73 5.43 7.10
CA LEU A 435 22.29 4.76 5.92
C LEU A 435 21.21 4.17 5.02
N GLY A 436 20.13 3.62 5.60
CA GLY A 436 19.00 3.11 4.83
C GLY A 436 18.31 4.19 3.99
N LEU A 437 18.07 5.38 4.57
CA LEU A 437 17.50 6.51 3.83
C LEU A 437 18.48 7.08 2.79
N LEU A 438 19.77 7.17 3.13
CA LEU A 438 20.79 7.66 2.19
C LEU A 438 20.89 6.76 0.95
N CYS A 439 21.09 5.46 1.15
CA CYS A 439 21.16 4.50 0.04
C CYS A 439 19.82 4.41 -0.73
N GLY A 440 18.70 4.48 0.00
CA GLY A 440 17.37 4.54 -0.61
C GLY A 440 17.15 5.78 -1.49
N ALA A 441 17.61 6.95 -1.05
CA ALA A 441 17.54 8.18 -1.83
C ALA A 441 18.42 8.13 -3.08
N ILE A 442 19.63 7.58 -2.97
CA ILE A 442 20.50 7.35 -4.13
C ILE A 442 19.81 6.42 -5.14
N GLY A 443 19.28 5.28 -4.68
CA GLY A 443 18.56 4.33 -5.54
C GLY A 443 17.34 4.96 -6.22
N TRP A 444 16.64 5.86 -5.52
CA TRP A 444 15.50 6.57 -6.10
C TRP A 444 15.90 7.43 -7.31
N PHE A 445 16.89 8.32 -7.15
CA PHE A 445 17.30 9.23 -8.22
C PHE A 445 18.03 8.52 -9.35
N VAL A 446 18.84 7.51 -9.04
CA VAL A 446 19.66 6.80 -10.03
C VAL A 446 18.85 5.77 -10.81
N VAL A 447 17.87 5.12 -10.17
CA VAL A 447 17.18 3.95 -10.74
C VAL A 447 15.66 4.14 -10.80
N GLU A 448 15.00 4.47 -9.69
CA GLU A 448 13.54 4.47 -9.66
C GLU A 448 12.93 5.56 -10.55
N GLU A 449 13.39 6.80 -10.45
CA GLU A 449 12.87 7.92 -11.22
C GLU A 449 13.08 7.73 -12.73
N PRO A 450 14.31 7.40 -13.21
CA PRO A 450 14.52 7.12 -14.62
C PRO A 450 13.69 5.95 -15.15
N THR A 451 13.48 4.90 -14.35
CA THR A 451 12.71 3.73 -14.81
C THR A 451 11.21 4.01 -14.95
N GLN A 452 10.67 5.03 -14.26
CA GLN A 452 9.25 5.40 -14.40
C GLN A 452 8.87 5.86 -15.81
N ARG A 453 9.83 6.32 -16.64
CA ARG A 453 9.57 6.70 -18.04
C ARG A 453 9.06 5.54 -18.90
N PHE A 454 9.33 4.30 -18.48
CA PHE A 454 8.93 3.08 -19.20
C PHE A 454 7.56 2.54 -18.79
N ARG A 455 6.81 3.24 -17.92
CA ARG A 455 5.46 2.83 -17.46
C ARG A 455 4.42 2.67 -18.58
N SER A 456 4.64 3.29 -19.73
CA SER A 456 3.78 3.22 -20.91
C SER A 456 4.55 2.63 -22.09
N PRO A 457 4.61 1.28 -22.21
CA PRO A 457 5.33 0.62 -23.29
C PRO A 457 4.78 1.04 -24.65
N ARG A 458 5.63 1.55 -25.53
CA ARG A 458 5.26 1.87 -26.92
C ARG A 458 4.88 0.62 -27.73
N TRP A 459 5.30 -0.55 -27.27
CA TRP A 459 5.13 -1.85 -27.93
C TRP A 459 3.83 -2.60 -27.56
N LEU A 460 3.11 -2.15 -26.53
CA LEU A 460 1.81 -2.74 -26.20
C LEU A 460 0.77 -2.23 -27.21
N PRO A 461 0.04 -3.10 -27.91
CA PRO A 461 -0.95 -2.67 -28.88
C PRO A 461 -1.96 -1.74 -28.21
N ARG A 462 -2.00 -0.47 -28.63
CA ARG A 462 -3.16 0.37 -28.38
C ARG A 462 -4.33 -0.34 -29.05
N ARG A 463 -5.20 -0.97 -28.27
CA ARG A 463 -6.48 -1.45 -28.81
C ARG A 463 -7.24 -0.21 -29.28
N SER A 464 -7.09 0.10 -30.56
CA SER A 464 -8.07 0.87 -31.31
C SER A 464 -9.40 0.14 -31.09
N GLY A 465 -10.40 0.89 -30.62
CA GLY A 465 -11.72 0.33 -30.35
C GLY A 465 -12.18 -0.46 -31.58
N ARG A 466 -12.34 -1.77 -31.43
CA ARG A 466 -13.03 -2.59 -32.42
C ARG A 466 -14.46 -2.07 -32.48
N ARG A 467 -14.72 -1.19 -33.44
CA ARG A 467 -16.05 -0.98 -34.00
C ARG A 467 -16.49 -2.33 -34.57
N ARG A 468 -17.40 -3.01 -33.88
CA ARG A 468 -18.33 -3.97 -34.46
C ARG A 468 -19.66 -3.79 -33.78
#